data_AF-A0A6P5L2H1-F1
#
_entry.id   AF-A0A6P5L2H1-F1
#
_cell.length_a   1.000
_cell.length_b   1.000
_cell.length_c   1.000
_cell.angle_alpha   90.00
_cell.angle_beta   90.00
_cell.angle_gamma   90.00
#
_symmetry.space_group_name_H-M   'P 1'
#
loop_
_entity.id
_entity.type
_entity.pdbx_description
1 polymer ?
#
loop_
_entity_poly.entity_id
_entity_poly.type
_entity_poly.pdbx_seq_one_letter_code
_entity_poly.pdbx_strand_id
1 'polypeptide(L)'
;MLKILFLTTLTLALVRSQETEETITYTQCTDGYEWDPIRQQCKDIDECEIVPDACKGGMKCVNHFGGYLCLPRTAQIIVNNEPSQPERAPEAPTGRNNFVIRRTPADPQRITSHPPHQIQCVAGYEPSEQNVCQDIDECTTGTHNCRADQVCINLRGSFSCQCRPGYQKRGDQCVDIDECSIPPYCQQRCVNTPGSFYCQCSAGFQLAANNYTCVDINECDASNQCAQQCYNILGSFICQCNQGYELSSDRLNCEDIDECRTSSYLCQYQCVNEPGKFSCVCPEGYQVIASRTCQDINECETANECREEEMCWNYHGGFRCYPRNPCPDPYILTSENRCICPVANAVCRDLPQSIVYKYMSIRSDRSVPSDIFQIQATTIYANTINTFRIKSGNENGEFYLRQTSAISAMLVLVKSLSGPREYIVDLEMLTVNSIGTFRTSSLLRLTIIVGPYSF
;
A
#
# COMPACT_ATOMS: atom_id res chain seq x y z
N MET A 1 -31.30 49.91 14.57
CA MET A 1 -31.64 49.08 15.75
C MET A 1 -30.91 47.75 15.58
N LEU A 2 -29.79 47.53 16.27
CA LEU A 2 -29.68 46.80 17.55
C LEU A 2 -29.43 45.29 17.26
N LYS A 3 -28.38 44.57 17.67
CA LYS A 3 -27.28 44.75 18.65
C LYS A 3 -26.27 43.58 18.49
N ILE A 4 -25.00 43.81 18.88
CA ILE A 4 -24.12 42.90 19.69
C ILE A 4 -23.37 41.74 18.96
N LEU A 5 -22.09 41.34 19.18
CA LEU A 5 -20.99 41.46 20.20
C LEU A 5 -19.65 41.19 19.42
N PHE A 6 -18.55 41.97 19.47
CA PHE A 6 -17.36 41.95 20.38
C PHE A 6 -16.20 40.94 20.10
N LEU A 7 -14.95 41.46 20.23
CA LEU A 7 -13.58 40.88 20.32
C LEU A 7 -12.86 40.39 19.02
N THR A 8 -11.79 41.02 18.49
CA THR A 8 -10.35 41.17 18.91
C THR A 8 -9.60 39.84 19.04
N THR A 9 -8.39 39.55 18.56
CA THR A 9 -7.28 40.17 17.77
C THR A 9 -6.24 39.04 17.56
N LEU A 10 -5.57 38.94 16.41
CA LEU A 10 -4.17 38.42 16.40
C LEU A 10 -3.40 38.96 15.19
N THR A 11 -2.35 39.71 15.51
CA THR A 11 -1.39 40.38 14.63
C THR A 11 -0.31 39.40 14.13
N LEU A 12 -0.08 39.38 12.81
CA LEU A 12 1.16 38.87 12.21
C LEU A 12 2.22 39.97 12.24
N ALA A 13 3.38 39.69 12.83
CA ALA A 13 4.59 40.49 12.65
C ALA A 13 5.74 39.56 12.25
N LEU A 14 6.33 39.84 11.08
CA LEU A 14 7.58 39.24 10.60
C LEU A 14 8.73 39.59 11.53
N VAL A 15 9.57 38.61 11.87
CA VAL A 15 10.96 38.84 12.27
C VAL A 15 11.89 37.87 11.53
N ARG A 16 12.86 38.51 10.87
CA ARG A 16 14.08 38.05 10.18
C ARG A 16 14.82 36.95 10.95
N SER A 17 15.17 35.83 10.29
CA SER A 17 16.18 34.89 10.79
C SER A 17 17.57 35.30 10.29
N GLN A 18 18.43 35.69 11.22
CA GLN A 18 19.87 35.77 11.02
C GLN A 18 20.47 34.36 11.18
N GLU A 19 21.36 33.99 10.28
CA GLU A 19 22.27 32.86 10.40
C GLU A 19 23.19 33.07 11.61
N THR A 20 23.15 32.13 12.56
CA THR A 20 24.25 31.86 13.49
C THR A 20 24.46 30.36 13.50
N GLU A 21 25.56 29.92 12.90
CA GLU A 21 26.14 28.59 13.10
C GLU A 21 26.49 28.42 14.58
N GLU A 22 25.62 27.77 15.35
CA GLU A 22 26.01 27.11 16.59
C GLU A 22 26.04 25.61 16.33
N THR A 23 27.27 25.10 16.22
CA THR A 23 27.57 23.67 16.15
C THR A 23 27.18 23.03 17.48
N ILE A 24 25.95 22.54 17.60
CA ILE A 24 25.52 21.73 18.75
C ILE A 24 25.84 20.27 18.44
N THR A 25 26.97 19.79 18.94
CA THR A 25 27.29 18.36 18.99
C THR A 25 26.30 17.67 19.93
N TYR A 26 25.38 16.88 19.40
CA TYR A 26 24.54 15.98 20.18
C TYR A 26 25.39 14.77 20.60
N THR A 27 26.04 14.83 21.76
CA THR A 27 26.60 13.64 22.40
C THR A 27 25.45 12.88 23.05
N GLN A 28 24.90 11.88 22.34
CA GLN A 28 23.92 10.97 22.92
C GLN A 28 24.64 10.01 23.90
N CYS A 29 24.37 10.17 25.20
CA CYS A 29 24.67 9.13 26.17
C CYS A 29 23.70 7.96 25.99
N THR A 30 24.15 6.74 26.24
CA THR A 30 23.30 5.54 26.24
C THR A 30 22.27 5.59 27.35
N ASP A 31 21.13 4.92 27.17
CA ASP A 31 20.07 4.84 28.19
C ASP A 31 20.65 4.43 29.56
N GLY A 32 20.24 5.12 30.63
CA GLY A 32 20.81 4.97 31.98
C GLY A 32 21.95 5.96 32.32
N TYR A 33 22.34 6.84 31.40
CA TYR A 33 23.38 7.84 31.61
C TYR A 33 22.96 9.25 31.18
N GLU A 34 23.32 10.26 31.97
CA GLU A 34 23.12 11.68 31.69
C GLU A 34 24.45 12.37 31.33
N TRP A 35 24.42 13.34 30.43
CA TRP A 35 25.62 14.09 30.07
C TRP A 35 25.98 15.11 31.17
N ASP A 36 27.17 15.00 31.76
CA ASP A 36 27.72 16.01 32.69
C ASP A 36 28.50 17.07 31.88
N PRO A 37 27.96 18.29 31.68
CA PRO A 37 28.59 19.30 30.85
C PRO A 37 29.87 19.91 31.47
N ILE A 38 30.08 19.72 32.78
CA ILE A 38 31.26 20.22 33.49
C ILE A 38 32.43 19.25 33.31
N ARG A 39 32.15 17.95 33.32
CA ARG A 39 33.16 16.90 33.13
C ARG A 39 33.29 16.40 31.69
N GLN A 40 32.43 16.86 30.79
CA GLN A 40 32.34 16.42 29.39
C GLN A 40 32.34 14.89 29.22
N GLN A 41 31.57 14.20 30.06
CA GLN A 41 31.43 12.74 30.02
C GLN A 41 30.02 12.32 30.42
N CYS A 42 29.59 11.14 29.96
CA CYS A 42 28.35 10.53 30.42
C CYS A 42 28.52 10.02 31.85
N LYS A 43 27.63 10.45 32.73
CA LYS A 43 27.56 10.05 34.12
C LYS A 43 26.33 9.18 34.32
N ASP A 44 26.50 8.15 35.13
CA ASP A 44 25.43 7.25 35.54
C ASP A 44 24.28 8.01 36.24
N ILE A 45 23.04 7.68 35.86
CA ILE A 45 21.82 8.22 36.48
C ILE A 45 21.49 7.35 37.68
N ASP A 46 21.26 7.93 38.86
CA ASP A 46 20.78 7.14 40.01
C ASP A 46 19.25 7.02 39.96
N GLU A 47 18.75 5.96 39.32
CA GLU A 47 17.30 5.79 39.17
C GLU A 47 16.58 5.45 40.48
N CYS A 48 17.31 5.02 41.52
CA CYS A 48 16.75 4.76 42.85
C CYS A 48 16.37 6.05 43.59
N GLU A 49 17.01 7.18 43.28
CA GLU A 49 16.61 8.50 43.81
C GLU A 49 15.47 9.13 43.02
N ILE A 50 15.36 8.82 41.72
CA ILE A 50 14.35 9.40 40.82
C ILE A 50 13.01 8.67 40.93
N VAL A 51 13.01 7.34 41.14
CA VAL A 51 11.81 6.52 41.29
C VAL A 51 11.88 5.72 42.60
N PRO A 52 11.28 6.21 43.71
CA PRO A 52 11.42 5.60 45.04
C PRO A 52 10.94 4.14 45.15
N ASP A 53 10.03 3.72 44.27
CA ASP A 53 9.46 2.36 44.18
C ASP A 53 9.84 1.68 42.86
N ALA A 54 11.07 1.88 42.36
CA ALA A 54 11.55 1.28 41.12
C ALA A 54 11.51 -0.27 41.10
N CYS A 55 11.41 -0.91 42.27
CA CYS A 55 11.36 -2.37 42.45
C CYS A 55 10.02 -2.85 43.04
N LYS A 56 9.32 -3.75 42.33
CA LYS A 56 8.05 -4.36 42.80
C LYS A 56 8.30 -5.46 43.85
N GLY A 57 7.39 -5.64 44.81
CA GLY A 57 7.40 -6.79 45.72
C GLY A 57 8.26 -6.68 46.97
N GLY A 58 8.59 -5.47 47.45
CA GLY A 58 9.29 -5.26 48.72
C GLY A 58 10.82 -5.44 48.66
N MET A 59 11.39 -5.51 47.46
CA MET A 59 12.83 -5.55 47.19
C MET A 59 13.48 -4.17 47.39
N LYS A 60 14.79 -4.14 47.69
CA LYS A 60 15.60 -2.93 47.86
C LYS A 60 16.27 -2.55 46.53
N CYS A 61 16.11 -1.30 46.11
CA CYS A 61 16.80 -0.71 44.96
C CYS A 61 18.26 -0.39 45.33
N VAL A 62 19.20 -0.70 44.44
CA VAL A 62 20.62 -0.33 44.54
C VAL A 62 21.07 0.20 43.18
N ASN A 63 21.64 1.41 43.16
CA ASN A 63 22.15 2.01 41.94
C ASN A 63 23.34 1.22 41.36
N HIS A 64 23.40 1.07 40.04
CA HIS A 64 24.44 0.34 39.31
C HIS A 64 24.80 1.06 38.00
N PHE A 65 25.97 0.81 37.42
CA PHE A 65 26.36 1.49 36.20
C PHE A 65 25.41 1.13 35.04
N GLY A 66 24.66 2.12 34.54
CA GLY A 66 23.70 2.04 33.44
C GLY A 66 22.29 1.61 33.86
N GLY A 67 21.96 1.62 35.15
CA GLY A 67 20.63 1.29 35.65
C GLY A 67 20.59 0.91 37.14
N TYR A 68 19.54 0.24 37.60
CA TYR A 68 19.42 -0.18 39.01
C TYR A 68 19.18 -1.68 39.17
N LEU A 69 19.62 -2.22 40.32
CA LEU A 69 19.44 -3.62 40.72
C LEU A 69 18.40 -3.71 41.84
N CYS A 70 17.46 -4.67 41.72
CA CYS A 70 16.49 -4.98 42.77
C CYS A 70 16.94 -6.23 43.55
N LEU A 71 17.30 -6.04 44.83
CA LEU A 71 17.77 -7.12 45.70
C LEU A 71 16.78 -7.44 46.81
N PRO A 72 16.63 -8.71 47.24
CA PRO A 72 15.84 -9.05 48.43
C PRO A 72 16.46 -8.44 49.69
N ARG A 73 15.64 -7.98 50.66
CA ARG A 73 16.11 -7.30 51.89
C ARG A 73 17.07 -8.12 52.77
N THR A 74 17.24 -9.41 52.48
CA THR A 74 18.14 -10.34 53.17
C THR A 74 19.53 -10.48 52.53
N ALA A 75 19.81 -9.80 51.41
CA ALA A 75 21.11 -9.87 50.74
C ALA A 75 22.10 -8.81 51.27
N GLN A 76 23.28 -9.25 51.70
CA GLN A 76 24.44 -8.39 51.97
C GLN A 76 25.39 -8.42 50.76
N ILE A 77 25.75 -7.25 50.23
CA ILE A 77 26.70 -7.09 49.12
C ILE A 77 28.11 -7.08 49.70
N ILE A 78 28.97 -7.99 49.24
CA ILE A 78 30.42 -7.97 49.51
C ILE A 78 31.08 -7.32 48.30
N VAL A 79 31.63 -6.13 48.48
CA VAL A 79 32.41 -5.40 47.47
C VAL A 79 33.86 -5.86 47.55
N ASN A 80 34.33 -6.64 46.58
CA ASN A 80 35.76 -6.88 46.38
C ASN A 80 36.27 -5.80 45.42
N ASN A 81 36.83 -4.74 46.00
CA ASN A 81 37.69 -3.81 45.26
C ASN A 81 39.06 -4.45 45.10
N GLU A 82 39.51 -4.67 43.86
CA GLU A 82 40.90 -4.36 43.52
C GLU A 82 41.02 -3.95 42.03
N PRO A 83 41.85 -2.94 41.71
CA PRO A 83 41.89 -2.32 40.39
C PRO A 83 42.99 -2.90 39.49
N SER A 84 42.74 -2.76 38.20
CA SER A 84 43.61 -2.97 37.05
C SER A 84 44.85 -2.06 37.02
N GLN A 85 45.92 -2.58 36.43
CA GLN A 85 47.11 -1.82 36.00
C GLN A 85 46.82 -0.88 34.82
N PRO A 86 47.72 0.07 34.54
CA PRO A 86 48.25 0.17 33.17
C PRO A 86 49.76 0.48 33.06
N GLU A 87 50.31 0.23 31.86
CA GLU A 87 51.72 0.34 31.47
C GLU A 87 52.22 1.79 31.16
N ARG A 88 53.46 2.05 31.62
CA ARG A 88 54.67 2.64 30.96
C ARG A 88 54.81 4.15 30.59
N ALA A 89 55.76 4.78 31.32
CA ALA A 89 56.85 5.76 31.00
C ALA A 89 56.52 7.14 30.35
N PRO A 90 57.35 8.22 30.51
CA PRO A 90 58.77 8.28 30.90
C PRO A 90 59.23 9.40 31.88
N GLU A 91 60.54 9.40 32.16
CA GLU A 91 61.46 10.52 32.56
C GLU A 91 61.56 11.06 34.02
N ALA A 92 62.67 10.65 34.66
CA ALA A 92 63.75 11.44 35.29
C ALA A 92 63.50 12.40 36.50
N PRO A 93 64.51 12.60 37.38
CA PRO A 93 64.30 12.66 38.83
C PRO A 93 64.67 13.99 39.49
N THR A 94 64.04 14.32 40.63
CA THR A 94 64.62 15.26 41.60
C THR A 94 64.19 14.95 43.05
N GLY A 95 65.19 14.61 43.89
CA GLY A 95 65.27 14.91 45.34
C GLY A 95 64.26 14.26 46.30
N ARG A 96 64.55 14.09 47.59
CA ARG A 96 65.78 13.98 48.36
C ARG A 96 65.34 13.48 49.75
N ASN A 97 66.19 12.68 50.38
CA ASN A 97 66.26 12.38 51.83
C ASN A 97 65.12 11.56 52.43
N ASN A 98 65.29 10.68 53.41
CA ASN A 98 66.41 9.96 54.05
C ASN A 98 65.70 9.29 55.23
N PHE A 99 65.78 7.97 55.44
CA PHE A 99 65.80 7.46 56.81
C PHE A 99 66.64 6.19 56.91
N VAL A 100 67.42 6.17 57.99
CA VAL A 100 68.63 5.42 58.26
C VAL A 100 68.30 4.07 58.87
N ILE A 101 68.91 2.98 58.38
CA ILE A 101 69.05 1.74 59.16
C ILE A 101 70.54 1.54 59.46
N ARG A 102 70.85 1.60 60.76
CA ARG A 102 72.19 1.49 61.32
C ARG A 102 72.76 0.09 61.09
N ARG A 103 74.02 0.02 60.63
CA ARG A 103 74.89 -1.15 60.78
C ARG A 103 76.00 -0.84 61.79
N THR A 104 76.56 -1.92 62.33
CA THR A 104 77.93 -2.17 62.84
C THR A 104 77.93 -2.74 64.26
N PRO A 105 78.95 -3.51 64.69
CA PRO A 105 80.26 -3.74 64.06
C PRO A 105 80.70 -5.20 63.92
N ALA A 106 81.80 -5.36 63.18
CA ALA A 106 82.67 -6.53 63.08
C ALA A 106 83.19 -7.01 64.45
N ASP A 107 83.48 -8.30 64.63
CA ASP A 107 84.80 -8.93 64.44
C ASP A 107 84.70 -10.46 64.75
N PRO A 108 85.74 -11.32 64.64
CA PRO A 108 85.72 -12.49 63.76
C PRO A 108 85.96 -13.82 64.51
N GLN A 109 86.18 -14.88 63.74
CA GLN A 109 86.69 -16.21 64.12
C GLN A 109 85.64 -17.28 64.43
N ARG A 110 85.45 -18.22 63.49
CA ARG A 110 85.97 -19.60 63.63
C ARG A 110 85.82 -20.37 62.32
N ILE A 111 86.92 -20.93 61.84
CA ILE A 111 86.99 -21.94 60.79
C ILE A 111 86.36 -23.24 61.33
N THR A 112 85.59 -23.96 60.51
CA THR A 112 85.83 -25.38 60.15
C THR A 112 84.77 -25.87 59.17
N SER A 113 85.24 -26.28 58.00
CA SER A 113 84.64 -27.21 57.04
C SER A 113 83.69 -28.23 57.67
N HIS A 114 82.46 -28.32 57.16
CA HIS A 114 81.53 -29.44 57.31
C HIS A 114 80.73 -29.60 55.98
N PRO A 115 80.25 -30.81 55.66
CA PRO A 115 80.33 -31.49 54.36
C PRO A 115 79.34 -30.94 53.32
N PRO A 116 79.29 -31.45 52.06
CA PRO A 116 78.22 -31.05 51.15
C PRO A 116 76.89 -31.44 51.79
N HIS A 117 76.13 -30.45 52.27
CA HIS A 117 74.73 -30.65 52.58
C HIS A 117 74.03 -30.88 51.23
N GLN A 118 73.84 -32.14 50.89
CA GLN A 118 72.97 -32.54 49.81
C GLN A 118 71.57 -32.02 50.18
N ILE A 119 71.07 -31.04 49.42
CA ILE A 119 69.74 -30.50 49.67
C ILE A 119 68.74 -31.61 49.38
N GLN A 120 68.03 -32.04 50.43
CA GLN A 120 66.92 -32.95 50.31
C GLN A 120 65.67 -32.12 50.07
N CYS A 121 65.28 -32.01 48.80
CA CYS A 121 64.05 -31.34 48.42
C CYS A 121 62.84 -32.16 48.87
N VAL A 122 61.77 -31.46 49.26
CA VAL A 122 60.47 -32.08 49.55
C VAL A 122 59.90 -32.70 48.27
N ALA A 123 59.00 -33.68 48.40
CA ALA A 123 58.38 -34.32 47.24
C ALA A 123 57.74 -33.27 46.30
N GLY A 124 57.96 -33.42 44.99
CA GLY A 124 57.56 -32.44 43.96
C GLY A 124 58.62 -31.39 43.61
N TYR A 125 59.81 -31.41 44.24
CA TYR A 125 60.90 -30.48 43.94
C TYR A 125 62.23 -31.23 43.68
N GLU A 126 63.03 -30.71 42.76
CA GLU A 126 64.37 -31.21 42.44
C GLU A 126 65.45 -30.15 42.76
N PRO A 127 66.68 -30.58 43.11
CA PRO A 127 67.78 -29.67 43.38
C PRO A 127 68.33 -29.07 42.07
N SER A 128 68.28 -27.74 41.94
CA SER A 128 68.88 -26.98 40.84
C SER A 128 70.41 -26.86 41.00
N GLU A 129 71.13 -26.48 39.92
CA GLU A 129 72.59 -26.29 39.92
C GLU A 129 73.09 -25.25 40.96
N GLN A 130 72.19 -24.41 41.46
CA GLN A 130 72.46 -23.38 42.46
C GLN A 130 72.15 -23.82 43.89
N ASN A 131 71.92 -25.12 44.15
CA ASN A 131 71.51 -25.61 45.46
C ASN A 131 70.21 -24.92 45.95
N VAL A 132 69.21 -24.85 45.07
CA VAL A 132 67.86 -24.37 45.38
C VAL A 132 66.86 -25.42 44.89
N CYS A 133 65.85 -25.74 45.70
CA CYS A 133 64.79 -26.66 45.28
C CYS A 133 63.89 -25.95 44.27
N GLN A 134 63.98 -26.38 43.01
CA GLN A 134 63.07 -25.95 41.95
C GLN A 134 61.93 -26.95 41.84
N ASP A 135 60.77 -26.43 41.49
CA ASP A 135 59.58 -27.22 41.24
C ASP A 135 59.82 -28.19 40.07
N ILE A 136 59.43 -29.46 40.22
CA ILE A 136 59.47 -30.42 39.12
C ILE A 136 58.25 -30.13 38.26
N ASP A 137 58.46 -29.73 37.00
CA ASP A 137 57.34 -29.63 36.07
C ASP A 137 56.96 -31.02 35.56
N GLU A 138 56.02 -31.68 36.25
CA GLU A 138 55.60 -33.03 35.91
C GLU A 138 54.92 -33.11 34.52
N CYS A 139 54.43 -31.98 34.00
CA CYS A 139 53.78 -31.87 32.69
C CYS A 139 54.77 -31.88 31.53
N THR A 140 55.94 -31.25 31.70
CA THR A 140 57.02 -31.27 30.69
C THR A 140 57.88 -32.52 30.79
N THR A 141 58.09 -33.03 32.00
CA THR A 141 58.89 -34.23 32.26
C THR A 141 58.11 -35.53 31.99
N GLY A 142 56.78 -35.46 31.84
CA GLY A 142 55.91 -36.59 31.53
C GLY A 142 55.70 -37.56 32.70
N THR A 143 56.01 -37.13 33.93
CA THR A 143 55.89 -37.95 35.15
C THR A 143 54.51 -37.86 35.79
N HIS A 144 53.58 -37.08 35.21
CA HIS A 144 52.19 -37.00 35.64
C HIS A 144 51.40 -38.28 35.32
N ASN A 145 50.33 -38.54 36.08
CA ASN A 145 49.40 -39.65 35.82
C ASN A 145 48.08 -39.19 35.17
N CYS A 146 48.05 -37.99 34.57
CA CYS A 146 46.89 -37.48 33.84
C CYS A 146 46.50 -38.39 32.67
N ARG A 147 45.19 -38.56 32.46
CA ARG A 147 44.65 -39.34 31.35
C ARG A 147 44.74 -38.58 30.02
N ALA A 148 44.58 -39.28 28.90
CA ALA A 148 44.70 -38.70 27.55
C ALA A 148 43.66 -37.59 27.24
N ASP A 149 42.53 -37.62 27.92
CA ASP A 149 41.43 -36.64 27.84
C ASP A 149 41.60 -35.44 28.81
N GLN A 150 42.69 -35.41 29.58
CA GLN A 150 43.01 -34.36 30.56
C GLN A 150 44.23 -33.55 30.12
N VAL A 151 44.25 -32.29 30.57
CA VAL A 151 45.39 -31.39 30.44
C VAL A 151 46.11 -31.36 31.79
N CYS A 152 47.42 -31.62 31.77
CA CYS A 152 48.28 -31.47 32.93
C CYS A 152 48.58 -29.99 33.16
N ILE A 153 48.40 -29.53 34.39
CA ILE A 153 48.75 -28.18 34.84
C ILE A 153 49.74 -28.34 35.99
N ASN A 154 50.96 -27.83 35.80
CA ASN A 154 51.98 -27.84 36.83
C ASN A 154 51.65 -26.83 37.94
N LEU A 155 51.75 -27.24 39.20
CA LEU A 155 51.58 -26.39 40.38
C LEU A 155 52.85 -26.49 41.24
N ARG A 156 53.12 -25.47 42.04
CA ARG A 156 54.30 -25.50 42.92
C ARG A 156 54.21 -26.65 43.93
N GLY A 157 55.03 -27.68 43.74
CA GLY A 157 55.15 -28.89 44.54
C GLY A 157 54.21 -30.03 44.18
N SER A 158 53.46 -29.94 43.08
CA SER A 158 52.52 -30.98 42.62
C SER A 158 51.98 -30.64 41.23
N PHE A 159 51.40 -31.59 40.51
CA PHE A 159 50.60 -31.31 39.32
C PHE A 159 49.09 -31.44 39.58
N SER A 160 48.28 -30.91 38.67
CA SER A 160 46.83 -31.10 38.61
C SER A 160 46.39 -31.53 37.22
N CYS A 161 45.50 -32.52 37.14
CA CYS A 161 44.90 -32.97 35.88
C CYS A 161 43.49 -32.40 35.76
N GLN A 162 43.27 -31.53 34.78
CA GLN A 162 41.98 -30.92 34.52
C GLN A 162 41.41 -31.38 33.18
N CYS A 163 40.10 -31.40 33.04
CA CYS A 163 39.48 -31.68 31.75
C CYS A 163 39.76 -30.54 30.76
N ARG A 164 39.79 -30.86 29.46
CA ARG A 164 39.88 -29.84 28.41
C ARG A 164 38.68 -28.87 28.52
N PRO A 165 38.81 -27.60 28.06
CA PRO A 165 37.68 -26.69 28.00
C PRO A 165 36.47 -27.33 27.30
N GLY A 166 35.25 -27.14 27.84
CA GLY A 166 34.02 -27.78 27.35
C GLY A 166 33.75 -29.18 27.93
N TYR A 167 34.60 -29.70 28.82
CA TYR A 167 34.42 -31.02 29.45
C TYR A 167 34.37 -30.91 30.97
N GLN A 168 33.53 -31.73 31.60
CA GLN A 168 33.41 -31.85 33.05
C GLN A 168 33.87 -33.23 33.54
N LYS A 169 34.43 -33.27 34.74
CA LYS A 169 34.87 -34.52 35.36
C LYS A 169 33.67 -35.28 35.92
N ARG A 170 33.40 -36.48 35.38
CA ARG A 170 32.40 -37.42 35.91
C ARG A 170 33.09 -38.73 36.30
N GLY A 171 33.38 -38.90 37.58
CA GLY A 171 34.27 -39.96 38.06
C GLY A 171 35.71 -39.70 37.62
N ASP A 172 36.33 -40.68 36.94
CA ASP A 172 37.71 -40.58 36.43
C ASP A 172 37.79 -40.23 34.94
N GLN A 173 36.67 -39.87 34.29
CA GLN A 173 36.63 -39.51 32.86
C GLN A 173 36.15 -38.08 32.66
N CYS A 174 36.68 -37.43 31.64
CA CYS A 174 36.18 -36.16 31.16
C CYS A 174 35.05 -36.41 30.17
N VAL A 175 33.83 -36.02 30.56
CA VAL A 175 32.65 -36.10 29.72
C VAL A 175 32.33 -34.71 29.21
N ASP A 176 31.90 -34.65 27.96
CA ASP A 176 31.45 -33.43 27.31
C ASP A 176 30.37 -32.74 28.14
N ILE A 177 30.45 -31.42 28.28
CA ILE A 177 29.40 -30.61 28.89
C ILE A 177 28.37 -30.39 27.80
N ASP A 178 27.16 -30.92 27.97
CA ASP A 178 26.07 -30.60 27.04
C ASP A 178 25.52 -29.21 27.37
N GLU A 179 26.05 -28.18 26.70
CA GLU A 179 25.59 -26.81 26.92
C GLU A 179 24.12 -26.64 26.51
N CYS A 180 23.59 -27.47 25.61
CA CYS A 180 22.19 -27.43 25.20
C CYS A 180 21.21 -27.92 26.27
N SER A 181 21.69 -28.68 27.25
CA SER A 181 20.86 -29.20 28.36
C SER A 181 20.59 -28.15 29.45
N ILE A 182 21.21 -26.97 29.40
CA ILE A 182 21.08 -25.90 30.41
C ILE A 182 20.55 -24.62 29.72
N PRO A 183 19.24 -24.39 29.62
CA PRO A 183 18.71 -23.23 28.91
C PRO A 183 18.96 -21.88 29.64
N PRO A 184 19.06 -20.74 28.92
CA PRO A 184 18.95 -20.57 27.46
C PRO A 184 20.27 -20.08 26.81
N TYR A 185 20.98 -20.96 26.08
CA TYR A 185 22.17 -20.58 25.29
C TYR A 185 21.85 -20.20 23.83
N CYS A 186 20.83 -20.80 23.22
CA CYS A 186 20.42 -20.49 21.85
C CYS A 186 18.96 -20.02 21.82
N GLN A 187 18.63 -19.08 20.92
CA GLN A 187 17.25 -18.61 20.78
C GLN A 187 16.31 -19.67 20.16
N GLN A 188 16.81 -20.49 19.24
CA GLN A 188 15.99 -21.48 18.52
C GLN A 188 16.51 -22.91 18.74
N ARG A 189 17.47 -23.38 17.94
CA ARG A 189 18.03 -24.74 18.04
C ARG A 189 19.47 -24.69 18.53
N CYS A 190 19.76 -25.48 19.57
CA CYS A 190 21.12 -25.72 20.04
C CYS A 190 21.60 -27.09 19.54
N VAL A 191 22.85 -27.16 19.08
CA VAL A 191 23.50 -28.41 18.69
C VAL A 191 24.79 -28.55 19.49
N ASN A 192 24.81 -29.54 20.38
CA ASN A 192 25.98 -29.87 21.18
C ASN A 192 27.04 -30.59 20.32
N THR A 193 28.32 -30.26 20.54
CA THR A 193 29.46 -30.85 19.86
C THR A 193 30.56 -31.18 20.87
N PRO A 194 31.46 -32.13 20.60
CA PRO A 194 32.54 -32.42 21.56
C PRO A 194 33.40 -31.18 21.87
N GLY A 195 33.31 -30.68 23.11
CA GLY A 195 34.05 -29.53 23.64
C GLY A 195 33.43 -28.15 23.36
N SER A 196 32.25 -28.08 22.72
CA SER A 196 31.58 -26.81 22.40
C SER A 196 30.13 -27.02 21.94
N PHE A 197 29.45 -25.96 21.56
CA PHE A 197 28.14 -26.04 20.93
C PHE A 197 28.01 -24.95 19.86
N TYR A 198 27.01 -25.09 19.00
CA TYR A 198 26.62 -24.01 18.10
C TYR A 198 25.10 -23.90 17.99
N CYS A 199 24.65 -22.68 17.73
CA CYS A 199 23.24 -22.40 17.50
C CYS A 199 22.92 -22.51 16.00
N GLN A 200 21.74 -23.07 15.71
CA GLN A 200 21.19 -23.18 14.38
C GLN A 200 19.84 -22.47 14.34
N CYS A 201 19.61 -21.72 13.26
CA CYS A 201 18.35 -21.06 13.02
C CYS A 201 17.44 -21.92 12.13
N SER A 202 16.14 -21.79 12.35
CA SER A 202 15.09 -22.39 11.51
C SER A 202 15.10 -21.72 10.13
N ALA A 203 14.45 -22.36 9.15
CA ALA A 203 14.28 -21.76 7.82
C ALA A 203 13.62 -20.37 7.94
N GLY A 204 14.08 -19.42 7.12
CA GLY A 204 13.65 -18.00 7.19
C GLY A 204 14.42 -17.15 8.20
N PHE A 205 15.37 -17.72 8.95
CA PHE A 205 16.17 -16.99 9.93
C PHE A 205 17.66 -17.18 9.69
N GLN A 206 18.45 -16.15 10.00
CA GLN A 206 19.92 -16.18 9.95
C GLN A 206 20.51 -15.93 11.33
N LEU A 207 21.69 -16.52 11.56
CA LEU A 207 22.39 -16.37 12.83
C LEU A 207 23.01 -14.98 12.92
N ALA A 208 22.71 -14.25 13.99
CA ALA A 208 23.26 -12.92 14.24
C ALA A 208 24.76 -12.99 14.57
N ALA A 209 25.43 -11.83 14.55
CA ALA A 209 26.86 -11.71 14.82
C ALA A 209 27.30 -12.24 16.22
N ASN A 210 26.37 -12.35 17.16
CA ASN A 210 26.63 -12.94 18.48
C ASN A 210 26.65 -14.48 18.48
N ASN A 211 26.34 -15.15 17.37
CA ASN A 211 26.25 -16.61 17.23
C ASN A 211 25.19 -17.30 18.11
N TYR A 212 24.28 -16.56 18.75
CA TYR A 212 23.28 -17.11 19.68
C TYR A 212 21.83 -16.78 19.29
N THR A 213 21.61 -15.61 18.70
CA THR A 213 20.27 -15.13 18.32
C THR A 213 20.01 -15.35 16.84
N CYS A 214 18.78 -15.71 16.52
CA CYS A 214 18.30 -15.88 15.16
C CYS A 214 17.46 -14.66 14.79
N VAL A 215 17.94 -13.92 13.80
CA VAL A 215 17.22 -12.78 13.24
C VAL A 215 16.51 -13.23 11.97
N ASP A 216 15.30 -12.70 11.80
CA ASP A 216 14.49 -12.94 10.62
C ASP A 216 15.23 -12.46 9.36
N ILE A 217 15.16 -13.25 8.29
CA ILE A 217 15.71 -12.85 6.99
C ILE A 217 14.63 -12.00 6.32
N ASN A 218 14.89 -10.71 6.12
CA ASN A 218 13.95 -9.90 5.36
C ASN A 218 14.06 -10.21 3.86
N GLU A 219 13.19 -11.06 3.33
CA GLU A 219 13.23 -11.43 1.91
C GLU A 219 12.87 -10.25 1.00
N CYS A 220 12.15 -9.24 1.49
CA CYS A 220 11.81 -8.05 0.72
C CYS A 220 13.02 -7.13 0.45
N ASP A 221 14.02 -7.13 1.33
CA ASP A 221 15.24 -6.32 1.18
C ASP A 221 16.34 -7.08 0.41
N ALA A 222 16.45 -8.39 0.64
CA ALA A 222 17.54 -9.19 0.10
C ALA A 222 17.30 -9.64 -1.36
N SER A 223 16.07 -10.04 -1.69
CA SER A 223 15.67 -10.44 -3.04
C SER A 223 14.16 -10.35 -3.12
N ASN A 224 13.62 -9.18 -3.47
CA ASN A 224 12.17 -9.05 -3.62
C ASN A 224 11.69 -9.99 -4.75
N GLN A 225 11.17 -11.16 -4.34
CA GLN A 225 10.66 -12.20 -5.23
C GLN A 225 9.21 -11.93 -5.65
N CYS A 226 8.55 -10.96 -5.01
CA CYS A 226 7.21 -10.55 -5.37
C CYS A 226 7.24 -9.69 -6.63
N ALA A 227 6.32 -9.95 -7.56
CA ALA A 227 6.17 -9.12 -8.76
C ALA A 227 5.73 -7.68 -8.43
N GLN A 228 5.04 -7.49 -7.31
CA GLN A 228 4.50 -6.20 -6.88
C GLN A 228 4.85 -5.92 -5.41
N GLN A 229 3.90 -5.97 -4.49
CA GLN A 229 4.13 -5.62 -3.08
C GLN A 229 4.66 -6.82 -2.30
N CYS A 230 5.66 -6.59 -1.45
CA CYS A 230 6.25 -7.59 -0.56
C CYS A 230 6.08 -7.14 0.89
N TYR A 231 5.64 -8.06 1.74
CA TYR A 231 5.54 -7.84 3.17
C TYR A 231 6.34 -8.92 3.91
N ASN A 232 7.34 -8.47 4.65
CA ASN A 232 8.14 -9.35 5.48
C ASN A 232 7.35 -9.78 6.72
N ILE A 233 7.37 -11.08 7.03
CA ILE A 233 6.75 -11.66 8.23
C ILE A 233 7.78 -12.53 8.95
N LEU A 234 7.55 -12.88 10.21
CA LEU A 234 8.53 -13.71 10.91
C LEU A 234 8.62 -15.11 10.29
N GLY A 235 9.80 -15.44 9.78
CA GLY A 235 10.19 -16.70 9.17
C GLY A 235 9.82 -16.87 7.69
N SER A 236 9.27 -15.85 7.03
CA SER A 236 8.85 -15.89 5.62
C SER A 236 8.48 -14.49 5.12
N PHE A 237 8.02 -14.38 3.88
CA PHE A 237 7.37 -13.20 3.34
C PHE A 237 6.01 -13.55 2.70
N ILE A 238 5.19 -12.54 2.44
CA ILE A 238 3.98 -12.65 1.64
C ILE A 238 3.98 -11.59 0.54
N CYS A 239 3.49 -11.98 -0.64
CA CYS A 239 3.29 -11.07 -1.76
C CYS A 239 1.83 -10.62 -1.84
N GLN A 240 1.64 -9.36 -2.20
CA GLN A 240 0.32 -8.79 -2.44
C GLN A 240 0.29 -8.05 -3.78
N CYS A 241 -0.83 -8.19 -4.48
CA CYS A 241 -1.06 -7.51 -5.73
C CYS A 241 -1.75 -6.16 -5.52
N ASN A 242 -1.40 -5.20 -6.36
CA ASN A 242 -2.07 -3.92 -6.49
C ASN A 242 -3.52 -4.14 -6.94
N GLN A 243 -4.35 -3.12 -6.75
CA GLN A 243 -5.73 -3.14 -7.22
C GLN A 243 -5.81 -3.46 -8.72
N GLY A 244 -6.74 -4.34 -9.10
CA GLY A 244 -6.91 -4.81 -10.48
C GLY A 244 -6.10 -6.04 -10.85
N TYR A 245 -5.34 -6.61 -9.91
CA TYR A 245 -4.55 -7.83 -10.11
C TYR A 245 -4.88 -8.90 -9.07
N GLU A 246 -4.75 -10.16 -9.47
CA GLU A 246 -4.87 -11.32 -8.59
C GLU A 246 -3.55 -12.07 -8.45
N LEU A 247 -3.34 -12.70 -7.29
CA LEU A 247 -2.11 -13.43 -7.01
C LEU A 247 -2.15 -14.78 -7.74
N SER A 248 -1.11 -15.05 -8.53
CA SER A 248 -0.99 -16.30 -9.28
C SER A 248 -0.79 -17.51 -8.35
N SER A 249 -0.88 -18.71 -8.93
CA SER A 249 -0.76 -19.98 -8.22
C SER A 249 0.59 -20.17 -7.51
N ASP A 250 1.64 -19.49 -7.97
CA ASP A 250 2.97 -19.49 -7.37
C ASP A 250 3.10 -18.60 -6.14
N ARG A 251 2.09 -17.76 -5.85
CA ARG A 251 2.05 -16.76 -4.77
C ARG A 251 3.13 -15.68 -4.86
N LEU A 252 3.75 -15.51 -6.02
CA LEU A 252 4.82 -14.54 -6.27
C LEU A 252 4.43 -13.55 -7.35
N ASN A 253 3.75 -14.01 -8.40
CA ASN A 253 3.34 -13.20 -9.53
C ASN A 253 1.92 -12.67 -9.39
N CYS A 254 1.67 -11.54 -10.04
CA CYS A 254 0.37 -10.88 -10.07
C CYS A 254 -0.14 -10.86 -11.51
N GLU A 255 -1.29 -11.48 -11.73
CA GLU A 255 -1.97 -11.54 -13.02
C GLU A 255 -3.07 -10.50 -13.06
N ASP A 256 -3.24 -9.88 -14.22
CA ASP A 256 -4.28 -8.89 -14.45
C ASP A 256 -5.67 -9.53 -14.37
N ILE A 257 -6.59 -8.91 -13.62
CA ILE A 257 -7.97 -9.39 -13.53
C ILE A 257 -8.70 -8.92 -14.78
N ASP A 258 -9.04 -9.84 -15.67
CA ASP A 258 -9.88 -9.51 -16.82
C ASP A 258 -11.33 -9.27 -16.38
N GLU A 259 -11.66 -8.02 -16.07
CA GLU A 259 -12.99 -7.66 -15.60
C GLU A 259 -14.03 -7.88 -16.71
N CYS A 260 -13.65 -7.66 -17.97
CA CYS A 260 -14.50 -7.86 -19.14
C CYS A 260 -14.97 -9.31 -19.30
N ARG A 261 -14.16 -10.29 -18.88
CA ARG A 261 -14.55 -11.71 -18.82
C ARG A 261 -15.37 -12.06 -17.58
N THR A 262 -15.20 -11.31 -16.51
CA THR A 262 -15.87 -11.55 -15.23
C THR A 262 -17.33 -11.10 -15.24
N SER A 263 -17.65 -10.00 -15.92
CA SER A 263 -19.03 -9.50 -16.01
C SER A 263 -19.35 -8.85 -17.35
N SER A 264 -20.40 -9.36 -18.00
CA SER A 264 -20.92 -8.83 -19.27
C SER A 264 -21.67 -7.49 -19.13
N TYR A 265 -21.95 -7.02 -17.91
CA TYR A 265 -22.76 -5.82 -17.65
C TYR A 265 -21.91 -4.61 -17.18
N LEU A 266 -20.59 -4.68 -17.30
CA LEU A 266 -19.68 -3.60 -16.87
C LEU A 266 -19.81 -2.33 -17.72
N CYS A 267 -19.96 -2.51 -19.02
CA CYS A 267 -20.06 -1.44 -20.01
C CYS A 267 -21.39 -1.54 -20.75
N GLN A 268 -21.96 -0.39 -21.13
CA GLN A 268 -23.20 -0.36 -21.91
C GLN A 268 -23.03 -0.91 -23.34
N TYR A 269 -21.82 -0.78 -23.93
CA TYR A 269 -21.51 -1.26 -25.28
C TYR A 269 -20.38 -2.29 -25.29
N GLN A 270 -19.13 -1.83 -25.21
CA GLN A 270 -17.96 -2.70 -25.32
C GLN A 270 -16.97 -2.42 -24.19
N CYS A 271 -16.51 -3.50 -23.55
CA CYS A 271 -15.47 -3.48 -22.53
C CYS A 271 -14.12 -3.82 -23.16
N VAL A 272 -13.08 -3.11 -22.76
CA VAL A 272 -11.69 -3.35 -23.16
C VAL A 272 -10.87 -3.54 -21.89
N ASN A 273 -10.25 -4.72 -21.75
CA ASN A 273 -9.39 -5.03 -20.62
C ASN A 273 -8.03 -4.34 -20.80
N GLU A 274 -7.54 -3.68 -19.76
CA GLU A 274 -6.24 -3.02 -19.71
C GLU A 274 -5.49 -3.46 -18.43
N PRO A 275 -4.15 -3.33 -18.37
CA PRO A 275 -3.43 -3.73 -17.16
C PRO A 275 -3.88 -2.93 -15.91
N GLY A 276 -4.46 -3.62 -14.93
CA GLY A 276 -4.94 -3.13 -13.64
C GLY A 276 -6.29 -2.42 -13.67
N LYS A 277 -6.98 -2.39 -14.83
CA LYS A 277 -8.28 -1.74 -15.00
C LYS A 277 -8.94 -2.16 -16.31
N PHE A 278 -10.22 -1.88 -16.44
CA PHE A 278 -10.88 -1.89 -17.75
C PHE A 278 -11.29 -0.49 -18.18
N SER A 279 -11.52 -0.33 -19.49
CA SER A 279 -12.16 0.85 -20.08
C SER A 279 -13.38 0.44 -20.88
N CYS A 280 -14.40 1.30 -20.86
CA CYS A 280 -15.58 1.14 -21.71
C CYS A 280 -15.42 2.02 -22.94
N VAL A 281 -15.71 1.46 -24.11
CA VAL A 281 -15.74 2.19 -25.37
C VAL A 281 -17.18 2.26 -25.88
N CYS A 282 -17.52 3.42 -26.43
CA CYS A 282 -18.82 3.67 -27.05
C CYS A 282 -18.67 3.64 -28.57
N PRO A 283 -19.75 3.32 -29.30
CA PRO A 283 -19.71 3.34 -30.75
C PRO A 283 -19.60 4.78 -31.28
N GLU A 284 -19.37 4.90 -32.59
CA GLU A 284 -19.35 6.18 -33.29
C GLU A 284 -20.65 6.98 -33.07
N GLY A 285 -20.54 8.29 -32.87
CA GLY A 285 -21.65 9.18 -32.49
C GLY A 285 -21.98 9.17 -30.99
N TYR A 286 -21.24 8.42 -30.16
CA TYR A 286 -21.46 8.38 -28.71
C TYR A 286 -20.17 8.66 -27.93
N GLN A 287 -20.35 9.27 -26.76
CA GLN A 287 -19.30 9.51 -25.78
C GLN A 287 -19.55 8.74 -24.49
N VAL A 288 -18.46 8.36 -23.82
CA VAL A 288 -18.51 7.68 -22.54
C VAL A 288 -18.81 8.70 -21.43
N ILE A 289 -19.88 8.47 -20.69
CA ILE A 289 -20.23 9.21 -19.48
C ILE A 289 -20.26 8.26 -18.28
N ALA A 290 -19.93 8.77 -17.10
CA ALA A 290 -19.81 7.99 -15.87
C ALA A 290 -18.93 6.72 -16.00
N SER A 291 -17.93 6.77 -16.90
CA SER A 291 -16.98 5.68 -17.22
C SER A 291 -17.59 4.37 -17.75
N ARG A 292 -18.91 4.28 -17.94
CA ARG A 292 -19.60 3.00 -18.27
C ARG A 292 -20.75 3.12 -19.26
N THR A 293 -21.38 4.29 -19.33
CA THR A 293 -22.59 4.51 -20.13
C THR A 293 -22.27 5.34 -21.37
N CYS A 294 -22.98 5.06 -22.45
CA CYS A 294 -22.85 5.76 -23.72
C CYS A 294 -23.95 6.81 -23.85
N GLN A 295 -23.54 8.04 -24.07
CA GLN A 295 -24.43 9.15 -24.36
C GLN A 295 -24.20 9.61 -25.80
N ASP A 296 -25.30 9.82 -26.49
CA ASP A 296 -25.33 10.42 -27.82
C ASP A 296 -24.61 11.77 -27.84
N ILE A 297 -23.75 11.98 -28.82
CA ILE A 297 -23.09 13.26 -29.06
C ILE A 297 -24.07 14.10 -29.87
N ASN A 298 -24.42 15.30 -29.40
CA ASN A 298 -25.24 16.20 -30.18
C ASN A 298 -24.37 16.96 -31.20
N GLU A 299 -24.21 16.42 -32.40
CA GLU A 299 -23.34 17.05 -33.41
C GLU A 299 -23.87 18.42 -33.86
N CYS A 300 -25.18 18.65 -33.76
CA CYS A 300 -25.76 19.96 -34.06
C CYS A 300 -25.32 21.06 -33.08
N GLU A 301 -24.90 20.69 -31.87
CA GLU A 301 -24.37 21.62 -30.86
C GLU A 301 -22.84 21.68 -30.86
N THR A 302 -22.17 20.57 -31.14
CA THR A 302 -20.70 20.48 -31.05
C THR A 302 -19.99 20.84 -32.35
N ALA A 303 -20.47 20.35 -33.49
CA ALA A 303 -19.88 20.52 -34.81
C ALA A 303 -20.98 20.49 -35.89
N ASN A 304 -21.73 21.58 -36.01
CA ASN A 304 -22.78 21.67 -37.01
C ASN A 304 -22.17 21.79 -38.43
N GLU A 305 -22.06 20.66 -39.12
CA GLU A 305 -21.53 20.56 -40.49
C GLU A 305 -22.58 20.81 -41.59
N CYS A 306 -23.82 21.15 -41.22
CA CYS A 306 -24.88 21.42 -42.19
C CYS A 306 -24.68 22.74 -42.93
N ARG A 307 -25.19 22.83 -44.16
CA ARG A 307 -25.14 24.07 -44.96
C ARG A 307 -26.09 25.13 -44.40
N GLU A 308 -25.93 26.38 -44.81
CA GLU A 308 -26.77 27.49 -44.35
C GLU A 308 -28.26 27.30 -44.72
N GLU A 309 -28.53 26.77 -45.92
CA GLU A 309 -29.87 26.43 -46.41
C GLU A 309 -30.49 25.19 -45.75
N GLU A 310 -29.75 24.51 -44.87
CA GLU A 310 -30.15 23.32 -44.15
C GLU A 310 -30.33 23.61 -42.65
N MET A 311 -31.12 22.78 -42.01
CA MET A 311 -31.25 22.70 -40.56
C MET A 311 -30.67 21.37 -40.08
N CYS A 312 -29.88 21.44 -39.01
CA CYS A 312 -29.33 20.25 -38.38
C CYS A 312 -30.38 19.59 -37.49
N TRP A 313 -30.48 18.27 -37.57
CA TRP A 313 -31.32 17.45 -36.71
C TRP A 313 -30.49 16.31 -36.11
N ASN A 314 -30.36 16.34 -34.79
CA ASN A 314 -29.67 15.32 -34.03
C ASN A 314 -30.56 14.09 -33.79
N TYR A 315 -29.99 12.90 -33.86
CA TYR A 315 -30.65 11.64 -33.50
C TYR A 315 -29.67 10.69 -32.81
N HIS A 316 -30.17 9.62 -32.22
CA HIS A 316 -29.32 8.64 -31.53
C HIS A 316 -28.30 7.99 -32.48
N GLY A 317 -27.02 8.32 -32.31
CA GLY A 317 -25.89 7.85 -33.10
C GLY A 317 -25.54 8.71 -34.30
N GLY A 318 -26.01 9.96 -34.36
CA GLY A 318 -25.53 10.92 -35.35
C GLY A 318 -26.50 12.05 -35.67
N PHE A 319 -26.19 12.79 -36.73
CA PHE A 319 -27.01 13.91 -37.18
C PHE A 319 -27.34 13.85 -38.68
N ARG A 320 -28.39 14.57 -39.06
CA ARG A 320 -28.83 14.73 -40.44
C ARG A 320 -29.15 16.19 -40.72
N CYS A 321 -28.81 16.63 -41.92
CA CYS A 321 -29.16 17.94 -42.43
C CYS A 321 -30.43 17.84 -43.27
N TYR A 322 -31.43 18.66 -42.95
CA TYR A 322 -32.68 18.74 -43.70
C TYR A 322 -32.82 20.12 -44.35
N PRO A 323 -33.43 20.23 -45.54
CA PRO A 323 -33.66 21.53 -46.16
C PRO A 323 -34.53 22.43 -45.27
N ARG A 324 -34.15 23.71 -45.12
CA ARG A 324 -34.99 24.71 -44.42
C ARG A 324 -36.29 24.99 -45.15
N ASN A 325 -36.30 24.84 -46.48
CA ASN A 325 -37.51 24.90 -47.30
C ASN A 325 -37.82 23.51 -47.90
N PRO A 326 -38.60 22.67 -47.21
CA PRO A 326 -38.92 21.32 -47.66
C PRO A 326 -40.11 21.28 -48.64
N CYS A 327 -40.72 22.42 -48.97
CA CYS A 327 -41.95 22.46 -49.74
C CYS A 327 -41.70 22.11 -51.22
N PRO A 328 -42.31 21.05 -51.76
CA PRO A 328 -42.23 20.75 -53.18
C PRO A 328 -43.12 21.72 -53.96
N ASP A 329 -42.79 21.97 -55.23
CA ASP A 329 -43.70 22.69 -56.12
C ASP A 329 -45.06 21.96 -56.20
N PRO A 330 -46.22 22.64 -56.14
CA PRO A 330 -46.43 24.10 -56.15
C PRO A 330 -46.65 24.73 -54.75
N TYR A 331 -46.22 24.08 -53.67
CA TYR A 331 -46.44 24.55 -52.31
C TYR A 331 -45.53 25.72 -51.95
N ILE A 332 -46.06 26.65 -51.15
CA ILE A 332 -45.30 27.80 -50.64
C ILE A 332 -45.16 27.65 -49.12
N LEU A 333 -43.93 27.81 -48.62
CA LEU A 333 -43.64 27.78 -47.19
C LEU A 333 -44.18 29.04 -46.51
N THR A 334 -44.95 28.86 -45.44
CA THR A 334 -45.42 29.97 -44.60
C THR A 334 -44.51 30.21 -43.41
N SER A 335 -44.70 31.34 -42.73
CA SER A 335 -44.02 31.68 -41.47
C SER A 335 -44.29 30.68 -40.32
N GLU A 336 -45.31 29.83 -40.45
CA GLU A 336 -45.68 28.79 -39.46
C GLU A 336 -45.02 27.44 -39.78
N ASN A 337 -44.00 27.40 -40.66
CA ASN A 337 -43.36 26.17 -41.16
C ASN A 337 -44.35 25.17 -41.76
N ARG A 338 -45.35 25.68 -42.49
CA ARG A 338 -46.36 24.88 -43.19
C ARG A 338 -46.28 25.17 -44.68
N CYS A 339 -46.21 24.13 -45.48
CA CYS A 339 -46.31 24.24 -46.93
C CYS A 339 -47.79 24.35 -47.29
N ILE A 340 -48.22 25.46 -47.89
CA ILE A 340 -49.63 25.66 -48.29
C ILE A 340 -49.72 25.65 -49.81
N CYS A 341 -50.72 24.93 -50.33
CA CYS A 341 -51.02 24.93 -51.75
C CYS A 341 -51.84 26.18 -52.10
N PRO A 342 -51.35 27.07 -52.99
CA PRO A 342 -52.04 28.31 -53.32
C PRO A 342 -53.38 28.06 -54.01
N VAL A 343 -54.46 28.70 -53.54
CA VAL A 343 -55.82 28.55 -54.10
C VAL A 343 -55.89 28.98 -55.56
N ALA A 344 -55.01 29.89 -56.00
CA ALA A 344 -54.92 30.35 -57.38
C ALA A 344 -54.38 29.27 -58.35
N ASN A 345 -53.70 28.23 -57.85
CA ASN A 345 -53.13 27.20 -58.70
C ASN A 345 -54.15 26.06 -58.90
N ALA A 346 -54.53 25.80 -60.15
CA ALA A 346 -55.51 24.77 -60.49
C ALA A 346 -55.08 23.35 -60.06
N VAL A 347 -53.78 23.07 -60.03
CA VAL A 347 -53.22 21.77 -59.60
C VAL A 347 -53.50 21.52 -58.12
N CYS A 348 -53.63 22.57 -57.31
CA CYS A 348 -53.90 22.45 -55.87
C CYS A 348 -55.29 21.92 -55.53
N ARG A 349 -56.20 21.75 -56.50
CA ARG A 349 -57.56 21.24 -56.26
C ARG A 349 -57.56 19.79 -55.78
N ASP A 350 -56.63 18.98 -56.30
CA ASP A 350 -56.55 17.55 -56.00
C ASP A 350 -55.42 17.20 -55.02
N LEU A 351 -54.67 18.21 -54.58
CA LEU A 351 -53.56 18.07 -53.64
C LEU A 351 -54.01 18.45 -52.21
N PRO A 352 -53.31 17.94 -51.17
CA PRO A 352 -53.53 18.42 -49.80
C PRO A 352 -53.40 19.93 -49.70
N GLN A 353 -54.31 20.59 -48.98
CA GLN A 353 -54.29 22.03 -48.75
C GLN A 353 -53.00 22.46 -48.05
N SER A 354 -52.50 21.62 -47.15
CA SER A 354 -51.23 21.88 -46.47
C SER A 354 -50.41 20.61 -46.24
N ILE A 355 -49.09 20.78 -46.21
CA ILE A 355 -48.12 19.76 -45.81
C ILE A 355 -47.27 20.32 -44.67
N VAL A 356 -47.12 19.56 -43.60
CA VAL A 356 -46.23 19.87 -42.46
C VAL A 356 -45.17 18.78 -42.35
N TYR A 357 -43.91 19.17 -42.28
CA TYR A 357 -42.79 18.25 -42.08
C TYR A 357 -42.41 18.23 -40.61
N LYS A 358 -42.28 17.03 -40.04
CA LYS A 358 -41.82 16.83 -38.66
C LYS A 358 -40.80 15.72 -38.61
N TYR A 359 -39.85 15.88 -37.70
CA TYR A 359 -38.73 14.96 -37.50
C TYR A 359 -38.76 14.52 -36.04
N MET A 360 -38.47 13.25 -35.80
CA MET A 360 -38.28 12.71 -34.47
C MET A 360 -37.28 11.56 -34.51
N SER A 361 -36.63 11.30 -33.38
CA SER A 361 -35.76 10.14 -33.21
C SER A 361 -36.37 9.16 -32.20
N ILE A 362 -36.18 7.86 -32.43
CA ILE A 362 -36.62 6.79 -31.53
C ILE A 362 -35.52 5.74 -31.41
N ARG A 363 -35.30 5.20 -30.21
CA ARG A 363 -34.41 4.06 -29.99
C ARG A 363 -35.02 2.75 -30.47
N SER A 364 -34.21 1.86 -31.03
CA SER A 364 -34.67 0.57 -31.56
C SER A 364 -35.14 -0.42 -30.48
N ASP A 365 -34.71 -0.24 -29.22
CA ASP A 365 -35.15 -1.05 -28.07
C ASP A 365 -36.45 -0.57 -27.42
N ARG A 366 -37.10 0.47 -27.96
CA ARG A 366 -38.32 1.02 -27.37
C ARG A 366 -39.38 -0.07 -27.24
N SER A 367 -39.93 -0.20 -26.04
CA SER A 367 -41.01 -1.14 -25.75
C SER A 367 -42.25 -0.87 -26.60
N VAL A 368 -42.89 -1.94 -27.07
CA VAL A 368 -44.15 -1.88 -27.82
C VAL A 368 -45.26 -2.64 -27.09
N PRO A 369 -46.53 -2.17 -27.12
CA PRO A 369 -46.98 -0.96 -27.80
C PRO A 369 -46.58 0.33 -27.05
N SER A 370 -46.27 1.41 -27.79
CA SER A 370 -45.98 2.72 -27.19
C SER A 370 -46.56 3.88 -27.99
N ASP A 371 -47.10 4.86 -27.29
CA ASP A 371 -47.50 6.14 -27.88
C ASP A 371 -46.23 6.92 -28.25
N ILE A 372 -46.12 7.38 -29.51
CA ILE A 372 -44.89 8.00 -30.03
C ILE A 372 -45.09 9.41 -30.61
N PHE A 373 -46.28 9.74 -31.11
CA PHE A 373 -46.52 11.06 -31.70
C PHE A 373 -48.00 11.43 -31.67
N GLN A 374 -48.34 12.59 -31.12
CA GLN A 374 -49.71 13.10 -31.12
C GLN A 374 -49.90 14.13 -32.24
N ILE A 375 -50.92 13.91 -33.07
CA ILE A 375 -51.37 14.89 -34.05
C ILE A 375 -52.62 15.61 -33.54
N GLN A 376 -52.70 16.91 -33.80
CA GLN A 376 -53.81 17.76 -33.41
C GLN A 376 -54.13 18.79 -34.49
N ALA A 377 -55.42 18.99 -34.76
CA ALA A 377 -55.91 20.02 -35.67
C ALA A 377 -55.69 21.41 -35.05
N THR A 378 -55.02 22.31 -35.77
CA THR A 378 -54.80 23.69 -35.35
C THR A 378 -55.99 24.61 -35.63
N THR A 379 -56.80 24.25 -36.63
CA THR A 379 -57.95 25.05 -37.07
C THR A 379 -59.20 24.21 -36.97
N ILE A 380 -60.17 24.69 -36.19
CA ILE A 380 -61.45 24.02 -35.97
C ILE A 380 -62.53 24.83 -36.69
N TYR A 381 -63.12 24.25 -37.71
CA TYR A 381 -64.25 24.85 -38.41
C TYR A 381 -65.56 24.38 -37.76
N ALA A 382 -66.47 25.32 -37.52
CA ALA A 382 -67.81 24.98 -37.03
C ALA A 382 -68.49 24.01 -38.01
N ASN A 383 -69.21 23.02 -37.47
CA ASN A 383 -69.94 21.99 -38.25
C ASN A 383 -69.05 21.15 -39.19
N THR A 384 -67.80 20.90 -38.79
CA THR A 384 -66.90 19.97 -39.51
C THR A 384 -66.52 18.76 -38.66
N ILE A 385 -66.29 17.64 -39.33
CA ILE A 385 -65.80 16.39 -38.76
C ILE A 385 -64.37 16.21 -39.27
N ASN A 386 -63.44 15.95 -38.34
CA ASN A 386 -62.07 15.60 -38.68
C ASN A 386 -61.87 14.09 -38.54
N THR A 387 -61.30 13.48 -39.57
CA THR A 387 -60.90 12.07 -39.57
C THR A 387 -59.40 12.00 -39.81
N PHE A 388 -58.71 11.25 -38.96
CA PHE A 388 -57.27 11.05 -39.05
C PHE A 388 -56.98 9.65 -39.59
N ARG A 389 -56.04 9.54 -40.54
CA ARG A 389 -55.60 8.25 -41.08
C ARG A 389 -54.12 8.25 -41.42
N ILE A 390 -53.53 7.06 -41.45
CA ILE A 390 -52.21 6.85 -42.05
C ILE A 390 -52.41 6.73 -43.56
N LYS A 391 -51.78 7.60 -44.34
CA LYS A 391 -51.88 7.65 -45.80
C LYS A 391 -50.87 6.73 -46.48
N SER A 392 -49.62 6.73 -45.99
CA SER A 392 -48.51 5.90 -46.49
C SER A 392 -47.41 5.76 -45.43
N GLY A 393 -46.47 4.83 -45.63
CA GLY A 393 -45.34 4.62 -44.72
C GLY A 393 -45.64 3.65 -43.56
N ASN A 394 -46.61 2.77 -43.74
CA ASN A 394 -47.01 1.75 -42.76
C ASN A 394 -47.30 0.41 -43.45
N GLU A 395 -46.53 0.08 -44.49
CA GLU A 395 -46.75 -1.09 -45.33
C GLU A 395 -46.57 -2.40 -44.56
N ASN A 396 -45.71 -2.43 -43.53
CA ASN A 396 -45.50 -3.62 -42.70
C ASN A 396 -46.28 -3.58 -41.37
N GLY A 397 -47.12 -2.57 -41.15
CA GLY A 397 -47.98 -2.45 -39.95
C GLY A 397 -47.21 -2.21 -38.65
N GLU A 398 -46.15 -1.41 -38.70
CA GLU A 398 -45.40 -0.96 -37.51
C GLU A 398 -46.17 0.06 -36.68
N PHE A 399 -47.11 0.77 -37.30
CA PHE A 399 -47.84 1.88 -36.71
C PHE A 399 -49.35 1.65 -36.69
N TYR A 400 -49.99 2.15 -35.65
CA TYR A 400 -51.45 2.23 -35.52
C TYR A 400 -51.83 3.66 -35.13
N LEU A 401 -52.87 4.21 -35.76
CA LEU A 401 -53.35 5.55 -35.44
C LEU A 401 -54.64 5.45 -34.63
N ARG A 402 -54.58 5.85 -33.36
CA ARG A 402 -55.71 5.84 -32.43
C ARG A 402 -56.32 7.24 -32.34
N GLN A 403 -57.56 7.41 -32.76
CA GLN A 403 -58.25 8.69 -32.55
C GLN A 403 -58.46 8.94 -31.05
N THR A 404 -57.99 10.08 -30.54
CA THR A 404 -58.08 10.43 -29.11
C THR A 404 -59.16 11.46 -28.82
N SER A 405 -59.47 12.32 -29.79
CA SER A 405 -60.59 13.27 -29.69
C SER A 405 -61.14 13.61 -31.08
N ALA A 406 -62.13 14.51 -31.14
CA ALA A 406 -62.63 15.06 -32.41
C ALA A 406 -61.58 15.89 -33.19
N ILE A 407 -60.47 16.27 -32.54
CA ILE A 407 -59.43 17.12 -33.13
C ILE A 407 -58.03 16.53 -32.97
N SER A 408 -57.88 15.31 -32.45
CA SER A 408 -56.57 14.72 -32.21
C SER A 408 -56.54 13.20 -32.39
N ALA A 409 -55.36 12.70 -32.75
CA ALA A 409 -55.06 11.27 -32.81
C ALA A 409 -53.64 11.00 -32.29
N MET A 410 -53.41 9.80 -31.79
CA MET A 410 -52.12 9.32 -31.30
C MET A 410 -51.58 8.25 -32.24
N LEU A 411 -50.37 8.46 -32.75
CA LEU A 411 -49.60 7.45 -33.44
C LEU A 411 -48.97 6.53 -32.40
N VAL A 412 -49.31 5.25 -32.49
CA VAL A 412 -48.88 4.18 -31.59
C VAL A 412 -47.95 3.26 -32.36
N LEU A 413 -46.75 3.06 -31.84
CA LEU A 413 -45.81 2.06 -32.32
C LEU A 413 -46.24 0.69 -31.79
N VAL A 414 -46.50 -0.26 -32.68
CA VAL A 414 -46.96 -1.62 -32.33
C VAL A 414 -45.94 -2.71 -32.64
N LYS A 415 -44.91 -2.40 -33.45
CA LYS A 415 -43.75 -3.26 -33.70
C LYS A 415 -42.46 -2.47 -33.48
N SER A 416 -41.40 -3.13 -33.04
CA SER A 416 -40.09 -2.48 -32.94
C SER A 416 -39.61 -2.03 -34.32
N LEU A 417 -38.90 -0.90 -34.35
CA LEU A 417 -38.29 -0.39 -35.58
C LEU A 417 -36.83 -0.82 -35.64
N SER A 418 -36.38 -1.29 -36.80
CA SER A 418 -34.99 -1.64 -37.05
C SER A 418 -34.23 -0.42 -37.57
N GLY A 419 -33.13 -0.07 -36.91
CA GLY A 419 -32.18 0.93 -37.40
C GLY A 419 -30.88 0.30 -37.93
N PRO A 420 -29.97 1.09 -38.52
CA PRO A 420 -30.12 2.52 -38.80
C PRO A 420 -31.00 2.77 -40.02
N ARG A 421 -32.15 3.42 -39.85
CA ARG A 421 -33.11 3.67 -40.94
C ARG A 421 -34.05 4.83 -40.64
N GLU A 422 -34.47 5.52 -41.69
CA GLU A 422 -35.55 6.51 -41.66
C GLU A 422 -36.88 5.88 -42.09
N TYR A 423 -37.92 6.10 -41.28
CA TYR A 423 -39.29 5.73 -41.55
C TYR A 423 -40.08 7.00 -41.82
N ILE A 424 -40.61 7.14 -43.04
CA ILE A 424 -41.41 8.30 -43.44
C ILE A 424 -42.87 7.90 -43.41
N VAL A 425 -43.61 8.42 -42.43
CA VAL A 425 -45.04 8.14 -42.24
C VAL A 425 -45.84 9.37 -42.59
N ASP A 426 -46.74 9.24 -43.56
CA ASP A 426 -47.65 10.31 -43.96
C ASP A 426 -48.98 10.17 -43.22
N LEU A 427 -49.28 11.11 -42.34
CA LEU A 427 -50.53 11.18 -41.59
C LEU A 427 -51.44 12.22 -42.24
N GLU A 428 -52.66 11.83 -42.59
CA GLU A 428 -53.61 12.72 -43.24
C GLU A 428 -54.79 13.02 -42.32
N MET A 429 -55.09 14.31 -42.18
CA MET A 429 -56.33 14.79 -41.58
C MET A 429 -57.28 15.18 -42.71
N LEU A 430 -58.42 14.51 -42.78
CA LEU A 430 -59.53 14.87 -43.65
C LEU A 430 -60.54 15.68 -42.85
N THR A 431 -60.85 16.87 -43.33
CA THR A 431 -61.90 17.72 -42.75
C THR A 431 -63.08 17.77 -43.71
N VAL A 432 -64.24 17.34 -43.25
CA VAL A 432 -65.48 17.30 -44.04
C VAL A 432 -66.56 18.07 -43.30
N ASN A 433 -67.30 18.95 -43.99
CA ASN A 433 -68.46 19.61 -43.35
C ASN A 433 -69.65 18.65 -43.19
N SER A 434 -70.58 19.00 -42.30
CA SER A 434 -71.77 18.20 -42.00
C SER A 434 -72.67 17.87 -43.21
N ILE A 435 -72.54 18.64 -44.30
CA ILE A 435 -73.33 18.51 -45.53
C ILE A 435 -72.53 17.78 -46.64
N GLY A 436 -71.26 17.43 -46.39
CA GLY A 436 -70.37 16.71 -47.32
C GLY A 436 -69.85 17.52 -48.51
N THR A 437 -70.16 18.82 -48.61
CA THR A 437 -69.81 19.70 -49.73
C THR A 437 -68.42 20.32 -49.62
N PHE A 438 -67.89 20.48 -48.40
CA PHE A 438 -66.53 20.98 -48.16
C PHE A 438 -65.66 19.82 -47.72
N ARG A 439 -64.63 19.53 -48.51
CA ARG A 439 -63.61 18.53 -48.20
C ARG A 439 -62.25 19.15 -48.39
N THR A 440 -61.46 19.16 -47.34
CA THR A 440 -60.04 19.52 -47.41
C THR A 440 -59.20 18.43 -46.75
N SER A 441 -57.94 18.31 -47.16
CA SER A 441 -56.98 17.42 -46.53
C SER A 441 -55.72 18.17 -46.15
N SER A 442 -55.19 17.85 -44.97
CA SER A 442 -53.89 18.32 -44.49
C SER A 442 -53.01 17.11 -44.24
N LEU A 443 -51.78 17.16 -44.74
CA LEU A 443 -50.79 16.10 -44.63
C LEU A 443 -49.72 16.48 -43.60
N LEU A 444 -49.39 15.57 -42.71
CA LEU A 444 -48.21 15.64 -41.87
C LEU A 444 -47.26 14.53 -42.30
N ARG A 445 -46.10 14.89 -42.81
CA ARG A 445 -45.01 13.96 -43.13
C ARG A 445 -44.10 13.87 -41.91
N LEU A 446 -44.17 12.75 -41.21
CA LEU A 446 -43.35 12.46 -40.04
C LEU A 446 -42.16 11.58 -40.46
N THR A 447 -40.95 12.10 -40.35
CA THR A 447 -39.72 11.33 -40.51
C THR A 447 -39.26 10.87 -39.13
N ILE A 448 -39.32 9.56 -38.91
CA ILE A 448 -38.85 8.89 -37.68
C ILE A 448 -37.48 8.29 -37.98
N ILE A 449 -36.47 8.79 -37.28
CA ILE A 449 -35.07 8.34 -37.44
C ILE A 449 -34.76 7.34 -36.34
N VAL A 450 -34.34 6.14 -36.74
CA VAL A 450 -33.97 5.09 -35.80
C VAL A 450 -32.47 4.90 -35.90
N GLY A 451 -31.80 5.08 -34.76
CA GLY A 451 -30.36 4.95 -34.63
C GLY A 451 -29.85 3.53 -34.86
N PRO A 452 -28.54 3.34 -35.11
CA PRO A 452 -27.92 2.03 -35.29
C PRO A 452 -27.92 1.19 -34.02
N TYR A 453 -27.87 1.83 -32.85
CA TYR A 453 -27.77 1.16 -31.55
C TYR A 453 -29.09 1.21 -30.78
N SER A 454 -29.24 0.24 -29.89
CA SER A 454 -30.46 -0.01 -29.14
C SER A 454 -30.44 0.63 -27.76
N PHE A 455 -29.59 1.62 -27.50
CA PHE A 455 -29.38 2.13 -26.15
C PHE A 455 -29.18 3.64 -26.05
#